data_AF-A0ABD2PZT3-F1
#
_entry.id   AF-A0ABD2PZT3-F1
#
_cell.length_a   1.000
_cell.length_b   1.000
_cell.length_c   1.000
_cell.angle_alpha   90.00
_cell.angle_beta   90.00
_cell.angle_gamma   90.00
#
_symmetry.space_group_name_H-M   'P 1'
#
loop_
_entity.id
_entity.type
_entity.pdbx_description
1 polymer ?
#
loop_
_entity_poly.entity_id
_entity_poly.type
_entity_poly.pdbx_seq_one_letter_code
_entity_poly.pdbx_strand_id
1 'polypeptide(L)'
;MGFCYFNSIAVAAKRLQFLSAASLLEALQPNQLDSNRALAGRPNEKPELPLAKRILILDWDIHHGNGTQSIFYTDSSVLYISLHRHDNGYFFPGTGAVEEMGFGPGLGYSINIAWPPGVVIGDVEYLTAFRCIILPVIEEYQPDIILVSAGFDATSGHPATLGGYAVSPACYGWMTKLLANRKLVLALEGGYELTSLCQSVEACVRALLLASSETGTCKRKLMRLPDIEHSRLPIQGAVECLLKVCKQHSQHWRCLDNIKNAAQIIKPLSEWLNTADEEENEEEGSLVRNTLNRSIKKQRKVDEDDSCMSVDETKFCQHNDREVAATTDRMAGLKVTNAKTETC
;
A
#
# COMPACT_ATOMS: atom_id res chain seq x y z
N MET A 1 -4.36 -20.22 16.42
CA MET A 1 -4.98 -19.18 17.29
C MET A 1 -5.36 -17.99 16.41
N GLY A 2 -6.19 -17.05 16.89
CA GLY A 2 -6.59 -15.89 16.08
C GLY A 2 -7.30 -16.30 14.79
N PHE A 3 -8.30 -17.17 14.88
CA PHE A 3 -9.03 -17.77 13.73
C PHE A 3 -8.21 -18.68 12.79
N CYS A 4 -6.89 -18.77 12.95
CA CYS A 4 -6.04 -19.66 12.13
C CYS A 4 -5.86 -21.06 12.75
N TYR A 5 -6.10 -22.10 11.93
CA TYR A 5 -5.91 -23.52 12.26
C TYR A 5 -4.64 -24.11 11.64
N PHE A 6 -4.40 -23.82 10.36
CA PHE A 6 -3.20 -24.19 9.61
C PHE A 6 -2.58 -22.93 9.02
N ASN A 7 -1.24 -22.89 8.96
CA ASN A 7 -0.52 -21.77 8.35
C ASN A 7 -0.27 -22.05 6.86
N SER A 8 -1.17 -21.56 6.00
CA SER A 8 -1.16 -21.82 4.55
C SER A 8 0.13 -21.34 3.88
N ILE A 9 0.59 -20.13 4.20
CA ILE A 9 1.82 -19.55 3.64
C ILE A 9 3.05 -20.36 4.07
N ALA A 10 3.16 -20.72 5.35
CA ALA A 10 4.28 -21.52 5.83
C ALA A 10 4.30 -22.93 5.24
N VAL A 11 3.13 -23.55 5.06
CA VAL A 11 3.01 -24.84 4.35
C VAL A 11 3.49 -24.72 2.91
N ALA A 12 3.09 -23.66 2.18
CA ALA A 12 3.56 -23.41 0.83
C ALA A 12 5.09 -23.23 0.78
N ALA A 13 5.66 -22.42 1.68
CA ALA A 13 7.11 -22.22 1.77
C ALA A 13 7.87 -23.53 2.09
N LYS A 14 7.43 -24.31 3.09
CA LYS A 14 8.03 -25.61 3.40
C LYS A 14 7.91 -26.59 2.24
N ARG A 15 6.80 -26.54 1.49
CA ARG A 15 6.64 -27.38 0.29
C ARG A 15 7.62 -26.99 -0.81
N LEU A 16 7.85 -25.70 -1.03
CA LEU A 16 8.84 -25.20 -1.97
C LEU A 16 10.26 -25.66 -1.58
N GLN A 17 10.65 -25.52 -0.31
CA GLN A 17 11.94 -26.01 0.20
C GLN A 17 12.10 -27.52 -0.05
N PHE A 18 11.06 -28.31 0.25
CA PHE A 18 11.08 -29.76 0.05
C PHE A 18 11.25 -30.15 -1.41
N LEU A 19 10.47 -29.55 -2.31
CA LEU A 19 10.56 -29.83 -3.74
C LEU A 19 11.93 -29.43 -4.28
N SER A 20 12.49 -28.31 -3.81
CA SER A 20 13.82 -27.89 -4.20
C SER A 20 14.90 -28.90 -3.77
N ALA A 21 14.84 -29.39 -2.53
CA ALA A 21 15.77 -30.40 -2.04
C ALA A 21 15.66 -31.72 -2.82
N ALA A 22 14.44 -32.15 -3.14
CA ALA A 22 14.20 -33.36 -3.91
C ALA A 22 14.77 -33.27 -5.34
N SER A 23 14.54 -32.15 -6.03
CA SER A 23 15.10 -31.91 -7.37
C SER A 23 16.64 -31.87 -7.35
N LEU A 24 17.26 -31.31 -6.31
CA LEU A 24 18.72 -31.37 -6.14
C LEU A 24 19.22 -32.80 -5.93
N LEU A 25 18.53 -33.61 -5.13
CA LEU A 25 18.90 -35.00 -4.90
C LEU A 25 18.78 -35.83 -6.19
N GLU A 26 17.72 -35.65 -6.97
CA GLU A 26 17.58 -36.30 -8.29
C GLU A 26 18.72 -35.90 -9.24
N ALA A 27 19.08 -34.61 -9.30
CA ALA A 27 20.17 -34.13 -10.15
C ALA A 27 21.56 -34.64 -9.71
N LEU A 28 21.73 -34.97 -8.43
CA LEU A 28 22.98 -35.49 -7.87
C LEU A 28 23.14 -37.02 -7.99
N GLN A 29 22.10 -37.75 -8.40
CA GLN A 29 22.24 -39.18 -8.67
C GLN A 29 22.83 -39.39 -10.08
N PRO A 30 24.08 -39.85 -10.22
CA PRO A 30 24.65 -40.14 -11.53
C PRO A 30 23.87 -41.29 -12.17
N ASN A 31 23.33 -41.05 -13.38
CA ASN A 31 22.68 -42.00 -14.29
C ASN A 31 22.96 -43.47 -13.95
N GLN A 32 22.12 -44.07 -13.09
CA GLN A 32 22.01 -45.51 -13.00
C GLN A 32 21.10 -45.95 -14.14
N LEU A 33 21.74 -46.41 -15.22
CA LEU A 33 21.23 -47.21 -16.33
C LEU A 33 19.73 -47.11 -16.68
N ASP A 34 19.44 -46.47 -17.82
CA ASP A 34 18.33 -46.88 -18.68
C ASP A 34 18.87 -47.21 -20.07
N SER A 35 19.43 -48.41 -20.22
CA SER A 35 19.90 -48.97 -21.50
C SER A 35 18.76 -49.46 -22.41
N ASN A 36 17.51 -49.04 -22.20
CA ASN A 36 16.35 -49.52 -22.97
C ASN A 36 15.36 -48.43 -23.43
N ARG A 37 15.77 -47.15 -23.52
CA ARG A 37 14.87 -46.08 -23.99
C ARG A 37 15.15 -45.65 -25.44
N ALA A 38 15.15 -46.61 -26.35
CA ALA A 38 14.88 -46.38 -27.77
C ALA A 38 13.45 -46.82 -28.05
N LEU A 39 12.68 -45.99 -28.75
CA LEU A 39 11.25 -46.15 -29.11
C LEU A 39 10.21 -45.63 -28.09
N ALA A 40 10.05 -44.31 -28.02
CA ALA A 40 8.73 -43.65 -28.07
C ALA A 40 8.94 -42.13 -28.19
N GLY A 41 8.21 -41.50 -29.12
CA GLY A 41 8.34 -40.09 -29.45
C GLY A 41 7.92 -39.12 -28.33
N ARG A 42 8.48 -37.92 -28.43
CA ARG A 42 8.32 -36.70 -27.61
C ARG A 42 9.00 -36.75 -26.22
N PRO A 43 9.97 -35.86 -25.94
CA PRO A 43 10.43 -35.68 -24.58
C PRO A 43 9.27 -35.08 -23.77
N ASN A 44 8.73 -35.85 -22.83
CA ASN A 44 8.08 -35.30 -21.64
C ASN A 44 9.19 -34.55 -20.89
N GLU A 45 9.43 -33.29 -21.26
CA GLU A 45 10.10 -32.36 -20.36
C GLU A 45 9.22 -32.26 -19.12
N LYS A 46 9.58 -32.98 -18.05
CA LYS A 46 9.07 -32.65 -16.72
C LYS A 46 9.35 -31.17 -16.54
N PRO A 47 8.36 -30.32 -16.22
CA PRO A 47 8.66 -28.93 -15.94
C PRO A 47 9.70 -28.91 -14.83
N GLU A 48 10.91 -28.45 -15.14
CA GLU A 48 11.93 -28.15 -14.14
C GLU A 48 11.35 -27.03 -13.29
N LEU A 49 10.71 -27.40 -12.18
CA LEU A 49 10.25 -26.43 -11.20
C LEU A 49 11.50 -25.69 -10.73
N PRO A 50 11.58 -24.36 -10.93
CA PRO A 50 12.76 -23.62 -10.53
C PRO A 50 13.00 -23.85 -9.04
N LEU A 51 14.22 -24.29 -8.71
CA LEU A 51 14.69 -24.48 -7.34
C LEU A 51 14.56 -23.16 -6.57
N ALA A 52 13.53 -23.04 -5.71
CA ALA A 52 13.43 -21.94 -4.75
C ALA A 52 14.34 -22.25 -3.56
N LYS A 53 15.52 -21.61 -3.52
CA LYS A 53 16.52 -21.71 -2.45
C LYS A 53 16.38 -20.59 -1.43
N ARG A 54 15.86 -19.44 -1.84
CA ARG A 54 15.59 -18.28 -1.00
C ARG A 54 14.13 -17.88 -1.16
N ILE A 55 13.37 -17.96 -0.08
CA ILE A 55 11.94 -17.61 -0.06
C ILE A 55 11.79 -16.37 0.81
N LEU A 56 11.13 -15.34 0.31
CA LEU A 56 10.67 -14.24 1.15
C LEU A 56 9.20 -14.47 1.50
N ILE A 57 8.87 -14.40 2.78
CA ILE A 57 7.51 -14.23 3.26
C ILE A 57 7.37 -12.79 3.77
N LEU A 58 6.55 -12.00 3.09
CA LEU A 58 6.16 -10.67 3.52
C LEU A 58 4.76 -10.73 4.13
N ASP A 59 4.59 -10.19 5.32
CA ASP A 59 3.34 -10.20 6.04
C ASP A 59 2.90 -8.77 6.32
N TRP A 60 1.82 -8.35 5.68
CA TRP A 60 1.28 -6.99 5.83
C TRP A 60 -0.08 -6.97 6.54
N ASP A 61 -0.54 -8.12 7.06
CA ASP A 61 -1.66 -8.18 8.00
C ASP A 61 -1.35 -7.28 9.20
N ILE A 62 -2.35 -6.59 9.75
CA ILE A 62 -2.08 -5.67 10.86
C ILE A 62 -1.59 -6.40 12.11
N HIS A 63 -1.85 -7.70 12.23
CA HIS A 63 -1.39 -8.54 13.31
C HIS A 63 -0.09 -9.24 12.95
N HIS A 64 0.81 -9.38 13.93
CA HIS A 64 2.03 -10.14 13.72
C HIS A 64 1.72 -11.63 13.43
N GLY A 65 2.23 -12.16 12.32
CA GLY A 65 2.16 -13.56 11.93
C GLY A 65 3.06 -14.48 12.77
N ASN A 66 2.80 -14.55 14.07
CA ASN A 66 3.58 -15.27 15.07
C ASN A 66 3.83 -16.76 14.71
N GLY A 67 2.86 -17.40 14.05
CA GLY A 67 3.01 -18.77 13.56
C GLY A 67 4.07 -18.89 12.46
N THR A 68 4.07 -17.97 11.49
CA THR A 68 5.06 -17.94 10.40
C THR A 68 6.45 -17.67 10.95
N GLN A 69 6.59 -16.64 11.79
CA GLN A 69 7.85 -16.32 12.46
C GLN A 69 8.42 -17.54 13.19
N SER A 70 7.60 -18.22 14.00
CA SER A 70 8.06 -19.38 14.79
C SER A 70 8.54 -20.55 13.92
N ILE A 71 7.92 -20.81 12.78
CA ILE A 71 8.26 -21.94 11.90
C ILE A 71 9.64 -21.74 11.26
N PHE A 72 10.00 -20.51 10.92
CA PHE A 72 11.23 -20.18 10.19
C PHE A 72 12.30 -19.48 11.04
N TYR A 73 12.08 -19.35 12.35
CA TYR A 73 12.92 -18.56 13.25
C TYR A 73 14.41 -18.93 13.25
N THR A 74 14.75 -20.17 12.87
CA THR A 74 16.13 -20.67 12.79
C THR A 74 16.60 -20.98 11.36
N ASP A 75 15.86 -20.56 10.34
CA ASP A 75 16.03 -20.97 8.94
C ASP A 75 16.37 -19.77 8.03
N SER A 76 17.65 -19.60 7.66
CA SER A 76 18.08 -18.51 6.78
C SER A 76 17.72 -18.66 5.30
N SER A 77 17.18 -19.82 4.90
CA SER A 77 16.65 -19.99 3.54
C SER A 77 15.25 -19.40 3.37
N VAL A 78 14.63 -18.93 4.45
CA VAL A 78 13.38 -18.17 4.44
C VAL A 78 13.58 -16.86 5.21
N LEU A 79 13.42 -15.74 4.51
CA LEU A 79 13.33 -14.42 5.13
C LEU A 79 11.87 -14.13 5.47
N TYR A 80 11.59 -13.82 6.73
CA TYR A 80 10.27 -13.33 7.17
C TYR A 80 10.35 -11.84 7.47
N ILE A 81 9.42 -11.05 6.91
CA ILE A 81 9.26 -9.64 7.22
C ILE A 81 7.80 -9.38 7.55
N SER A 82 7.52 -8.72 8.68
CA SER A 82 6.16 -8.35 9.08
C SER A 82 6.04 -6.85 9.35
N LEU A 83 4.96 -6.22 8.86
CA LEU A 83 4.52 -4.90 9.31
C LEU A 83 3.25 -5.08 10.11
N HIS A 84 3.27 -4.73 11.40
CA HIS A 84 2.13 -4.98 12.26
C HIS A 84 2.01 -3.93 13.37
N ARG A 85 0.78 -3.73 13.84
CA ARG A 85 0.53 -2.97 15.05
C ARG A 85 1.01 -3.79 16.24
N HIS A 86 2.02 -3.28 16.93
CA HIS A 86 2.58 -3.97 18.10
C HIS A 86 2.16 -3.32 19.41
N ASP A 87 2.06 -1.98 19.42
CA ASP A 87 1.75 -1.19 20.60
C ASP A 87 2.59 -1.60 21.82
N ASN A 88 3.90 -1.85 21.63
CA ASN A 88 4.79 -2.38 22.66
C ASN A 88 4.32 -3.71 23.30
N GLY A 89 3.69 -4.59 22.52
CA GLY A 89 3.20 -5.90 22.94
C GLY A 89 1.78 -5.88 23.51
N TYR A 90 1.12 -4.71 23.53
CA TYR A 90 -0.26 -4.57 24.03
C TYR A 90 -1.34 -4.85 22.97
N PHE A 91 -0.96 -4.98 21.69
CA PHE A 91 -1.88 -5.36 20.63
C PHE A 91 -1.77 -6.86 20.30
N PHE A 92 -2.88 -7.51 19.95
CA PHE A 92 -2.87 -8.94 19.63
C PHE A 92 -1.90 -9.23 18.47
N PRO A 93 -1.10 -10.32 18.51
CA PRO A 93 -1.00 -11.34 19.55
C PRO A 93 -0.01 -11.03 20.68
N GLY A 94 0.63 -9.85 20.65
CA GLY A 94 1.61 -9.39 21.65
C GLY A 94 3.05 -9.83 21.40
N THR A 95 3.31 -10.58 20.32
CA THR A 95 4.65 -10.96 19.86
C THR A 95 5.07 -10.11 18.66
N GLY A 96 6.32 -10.27 18.20
CA GLY A 96 6.81 -9.56 17.01
C GLY A 96 7.59 -8.30 17.37
N ALA A 97 8.25 -8.27 18.54
CA ALA A 97 9.09 -7.13 18.89
C ALA A 97 10.25 -6.99 17.88
N VAL A 98 10.77 -5.76 17.72
CA VAL A 98 11.90 -5.46 16.82
C VAL A 98 13.16 -6.27 17.18
N GLU A 99 13.28 -6.67 18.44
CA GLU A 99 14.37 -7.47 18.97
C GLU A 99 14.31 -8.96 18.57
N GLU A 100 13.16 -9.45 18.09
CA GLU A 100 12.92 -10.85 17.70
C GLU A 100 13.45 -11.15 16.28
N MET A 101 14.78 -11.21 16.14
CA MET A 101 15.45 -11.28 14.83
C MET A 101 15.72 -12.69 14.28
N GLY A 102 15.22 -13.73 14.93
CA GLY A 102 15.60 -15.12 14.64
C GLY A 102 16.69 -15.65 15.59
N PHE A 103 17.11 -16.89 15.39
CA PHE A 103 18.09 -17.57 16.24
C PHE A 103 19.01 -18.50 15.43
N GLY A 104 20.25 -18.67 15.90
CA GLY A 104 21.22 -19.57 15.27
C GLY A 104 21.44 -19.20 13.80
N PRO A 105 21.35 -20.17 12.85
CA PRO A 105 21.51 -19.88 11.42
C PRO A 105 20.48 -18.90 10.85
N GLY A 106 19.31 -18.74 11.47
CA GLY A 106 18.26 -17.81 11.06
C GLY A 106 18.37 -16.41 11.67
N LEU A 107 19.40 -16.14 12.49
CA LEU A 107 19.59 -14.81 13.07
C LEU A 107 19.76 -13.74 11.97
N GLY A 108 18.93 -12.71 12.02
CA GLY A 108 18.83 -11.64 11.03
C GLY A 108 17.78 -11.86 9.94
N TYR A 109 17.15 -13.04 9.88
CA TYR A 109 16.16 -13.43 8.84
C TYR A 109 14.71 -13.33 9.30
N SER A 110 14.46 -12.74 10.46
CA SER A 110 13.13 -12.28 10.90
C SER A 110 13.20 -10.78 11.11
N ILE A 111 12.46 -9.99 10.33
CA ILE A 111 12.45 -8.52 10.42
C ILE A 111 11.05 -8.06 10.83
N ASN A 112 10.94 -7.52 12.04
CA ASN A 112 9.68 -7.00 12.55
C ASN A 112 9.63 -5.48 12.50
N ILE A 113 8.74 -4.95 11.67
CA ILE A 113 8.35 -3.54 11.64
C ILE A 113 7.15 -3.38 12.58
N ALA A 114 7.49 -3.29 13.87
CA ALA A 114 6.55 -3.30 14.99
C ALA A 114 6.10 -1.87 15.34
N TRP A 115 4.99 -1.42 14.76
CA TRP A 115 4.52 -0.05 14.90
C TRP A 115 4.21 0.33 16.37
N PRO A 116 4.56 1.56 16.80
CA PRO A 116 4.48 1.97 18.20
C PRO A 116 3.04 2.31 18.61
N PRO A 117 2.75 2.38 19.92
CA PRO A 117 1.43 2.79 20.41
C PRO A 117 1.15 4.28 20.17
N GLY A 118 -0.13 4.65 20.17
CA GLY A 118 -0.58 6.05 20.16
C GLY A 118 -0.52 6.73 18.78
N VAL A 119 -0.27 5.97 17.71
CA VAL A 119 -0.26 6.47 16.34
C VAL A 119 -1.23 5.69 15.46
N VAL A 120 -1.76 6.37 14.44
CA VAL A 120 -2.51 5.75 13.35
C VAL A 120 -1.58 5.73 12.14
N ILE A 121 -1.31 4.53 11.63
CA ILE A 121 -0.43 4.31 10.48
C ILE A 121 -1.28 4.32 9.20
N GLY A 122 -0.78 4.95 8.14
CA GLY A 122 -1.45 4.99 6.83
C GLY A 122 -0.49 4.74 5.67
N ASP A 123 -0.87 5.23 4.48
CA ASP A 123 -0.20 4.93 3.21
C ASP A 123 1.27 5.35 3.20
N VAL A 124 1.57 6.60 3.57
CA VAL A 124 2.96 7.10 3.58
C VAL A 124 3.85 6.26 4.48
N GLU A 125 3.38 5.82 5.64
CA GLU A 125 4.18 5.02 6.57
C GLU A 125 4.48 3.62 6.03
N TYR A 126 3.47 2.91 5.48
CA TYR A 126 3.67 1.61 4.84
C TYR A 126 4.62 1.74 3.64
N LEU A 127 4.39 2.72 2.75
CA LEU A 127 5.24 2.92 1.57
C LEU A 127 6.66 3.39 1.95
N THR A 128 6.81 4.14 3.04
CA THR A 128 8.14 4.50 3.58
C THR A 128 8.86 3.26 4.11
N ALA A 129 8.17 2.36 4.81
CA ALA A 129 8.74 1.08 5.24
C ALA A 129 9.17 0.23 4.03
N PHE A 130 8.39 0.25 2.95
CA PHE A 130 8.76 -0.39 1.69
C PHE A 130 10.06 0.19 1.12
N ARG A 131 10.15 1.51 0.98
CA ARG A 131 11.33 2.17 0.43
C ARG A 131 12.58 1.96 1.30
N CYS A 132 12.44 2.09 2.62
CA CYS A 132 13.59 2.13 3.52
C CYS A 132 14.08 0.74 3.94
N ILE A 133 13.19 -0.27 4.01
CA ILE A 133 13.53 -1.57 4.58
C ILE A 133 13.24 -2.68 3.57
N ILE A 134 11.98 -2.84 3.16
CA ILE A 134 11.55 -4.05 2.46
C ILE A 134 12.19 -4.15 1.08
N LEU A 135 12.14 -3.11 0.26
CA LEU A 135 12.72 -3.14 -1.08
C LEU A 135 14.25 -3.27 -1.04
N PRO A 136 15.01 -2.51 -0.23
CA PRO A 136 16.46 -2.72 -0.12
C PRO A 136 16.84 -4.12 0.36
N VAL A 137 16.11 -4.68 1.34
CA VAL A 137 16.34 -6.04 1.83
C VAL A 137 16.01 -7.07 0.76
N ILE A 138 14.92 -6.89 -0.01
CA ILE A 138 14.62 -7.75 -1.17
C ILE A 138 15.76 -7.74 -2.17
N GLU A 139 16.32 -6.57 -2.48
CA GLU A 139 17.45 -6.43 -3.41
C GLU A 139 18.73 -7.06 -2.86
N GLU A 140 18.98 -7.03 -1.56
CA GLU A 140 20.13 -7.70 -0.95
C GLU A 140 19.93 -9.23 -0.84
N TYR A 141 18.73 -9.68 -0.47
CA TYR A 141 18.40 -11.09 -0.28
C TYR A 141 18.21 -11.86 -1.60
N GLN A 142 17.73 -11.18 -2.65
CA GLN A 142 17.42 -11.77 -3.96
C GLN A 142 16.53 -13.03 -3.84
N PRO A 143 15.28 -12.93 -3.34
CA PRO A 143 14.42 -14.10 -3.19
C PRO A 143 14.04 -14.68 -4.56
N ASP A 144 13.99 -16.02 -4.64
CA ASP A 144 13.55 -16.73 -5.84
C ASP A 144 12.01 -16.64 -6.01
N ILE A 145 11.30 -16.43 -4.90
CA ILE A 145 9.85 -16.22 -4.83
C ILE A 145 9.49 -15.41 -3.59
N ILE A 146 8.47 -14.57 -3.73
CA ILE A 146 7.85 -13.80 -2.66
C ILE A 146 6.44 -14.37 -2.41
N LEU A 147 6.18 -14.75 -1.16
CA LEU A 147 4.87 -15.12 -0.65
C LEU A 147 4.38 -13.99 0.25
N VAL A 148 3.17 -13.50 0.04
CA VAL A 148 2.58 -12.43 0.85
C VAL A 148 1.43 -13.00 1.66
N SER A 149 1.55 -12.91 2.99
CA SER A 149 0.44 -13.11 3.92
C SER A 149 -0.37 -11.81 3.88
N ALA A 150 -1.46 -11.83 3.10
CA ALA A 150 -2.12 -10.63 2.61
C ALA A 150 -3.38 -10.31 3.42
N GLY A 151 -3.21 -9.80 4.64
CA GLY A 151 -4.28 -9.25 5.46
C GLY A 151 -4.66 -7.81 5.06
N PHE A 152 -5.94 -7.47 5.18
CA PHE A 152 -6.48 -6.15 4.81
C PHE A 152 -7.16 -5.42 5.97
N ASP A 153 -6.81 -5.77 7.22
CA ASP A 153 -7.34 -5.21 8.45
C ASP A 153 -6.60 -3.95 8.95
N ALA A 154 -5.54 -3.53 8.27
CA ALA A 154 -4.96 -2.20 8.43
C ALA A 154 -5.72 -1.08 7.69
N THR A 155 -6.76 -1.44 6.92
CA THR A 155 -7.59 -0.43 6.27
C THR A 155 -8.47 0.32 7.25
N SER A 156 -8.84 1.55 6.88
CA SER A 156 -9.92 2.29 7.53
C SER A 156 -11.21 1.46 7.61
N GLY A 157 -12.01 1.68 8.65
CA GLY A 157 -13.28 0.98 8.90
C GLY A 157 -13.19 -0.12 9.95
N HIS A 158 -12.00 -0.70 10.17
CA HIS A 158 -11.79 -1.63 11.28
C HIS A 158 -11.74 -0.90 12.63
N PRO A 159 -12.45 -1.38 13.66
CA PRO A 159 -12.41 -0.76 14.98
C PRO A 159 -11.01 -0.85 15.60
N ALA A 160 -10.66 0.10 16.47
CA ALA A 160 -9.32 0.17 17.09
C ALA A 160 -8.93 -1.05 17.93
N THR A 161 -9.88 -1.92 18.30
CA THR A 161 -9.61 -3.19 19.00
C THR A 161 -9.19 -4.33 18.07
N LEU A 162 -9.42 -4.20 16.76
CA LEU A 162 -9.14 -5.20 15.73
C LEU A 162 -8.10 -4.72 14.70
N GLY A 163 -8.13 -3.43 14.39
CA GLY A 163 -7.19 -2.80 13.46
C GLY A 163 -6.89 -1.38 13.92
N GLY A 164 -7.55 -0.38 13.34
CA GLY A 164 -7.44 1.03 13.74
C GLY A 164 -6.39 1.83 12.99
N TYR A 165 -5.92 1.33 11.85
CA TYR A 165 -5.08 2.05 10.90
C TYR A 165 -5.89 2.61 9.73
N ALA A 166 -5.22 3.38 8.89
CA ALA A 166 -5.81 4.14 7.79
C ALA A 166 -5.13 3.85 6.44
N VAL A 167 -4.71 2.60 6.21
CA VAL A 167 -4.14 2.20 4.92
C VAL A 167 -5.26 2.12 3.88
N SER A 168 -5.07 2.78 2.74
CA SER A 168 -6.05 2.78 1.66
C SER A 168 -5.94 1.50 0.82
N PRO A 169 -7.04 1.06 0.18
CA PRO A 169 -7.00 0.02 -0.83
C PRO A 169 -5.97 0.28 -1.95
N ALA A 170 -5.83 1.55 -2.36
CA ALA A 170 -4.85 1.95 -3.37
C ALA A 170 -3.41 1.65 -2.94
N CYS A 171 -3.08 1.86 -1.66
CA CYS A 171 -1.77 1.54 -1.11
C CYS A 171 -1.43 0.04 -1.23
N TYR A 172 -2.39 -0.87 -1.01
CA TYR A 172 -2.17 -2.30 -1.24
C TYR A 172 -1.87 -2.64 -2.70
N GLY A 173 -2.54 -1.97 -3.65
CA GLY A 173 -2.21 -2.06 -5.07
C GLY A 173 -0.78 -1.61 -5.38
N TRP A 174 -0.35 -0.50 -4.79
CA TRP A 174 1.02 0.03 -4.91
C TRP A 174 2.08 -0.88 -4.30
N MET A 175 1.87 -1.37 -3.08
CA MET A 175 2.74 -2.35 -2.45
C MET A 175 2.87 -3.61 -3.33
N THR A 176 1.77 -4.07 -3.91
CA THR A 176 1.77 -5.20 -4.85
C THR A 176 2.59 -4.89 -6.10
N LYS A 177 2.39 -3.73 -6.73
CA LYS A 177 3.14 -3.29 -7.93
C LYS A 177 4.64 -3.27 -7.69
N LEU A 178 5.08 -2.78 -6.53
CA LEU A 178 6.51 -2.70 -6.15
C LEU A 178 7.17 -4.10 -6.03
N LEU A 179 6.37 -5.13 -5.78
CA LEU A 179 6.82 -6.52 -5.66
C LEU A 179 6.68 -7.30 -6.98
N ALA A 180 5.75 -6.90 -7.85
CA ALA A 180 5.24 -7.71 -8.97
C ALA A 180 6.21 -7.96 -10.14
N ASN A 181 7.39 -7.31 -10.16
CA ASN A 181 8.47 -7.65 -11.12
C ASN A 181 9.20 -8.96 -10.76
N ARG A 182 8.71 -9.71 -9.78
CA ARG A 182 9.28 -10.96 -9.26
C ARG A 182 8.18 -12.02 -9.20
N LYS A 183 8.57 -13.29 -8.98
CA LYS A 183 7.59 -14.36 -8.71
C LYS A 183 6.88 -14.04 -7.40
N LEU A 184 5.58 -13.81 -7.47
CA LEU A 184 4.80 -13.25 -6.37
C LEU A 184 3.49 -14.02 -6.21
N VAL A 185 3.16 -14.40 -4.99
CA VAL A 185 1.87 -14.99 -4.61
C VAL A 185 1.33 -14.24 -3.41
N LEU A 186 0.07 -13.80 -3.46
CA LEU A 186 -0.65 -13.22 -2.34
C LEU A 186 -1.68 -14.24 -1.85
N ALA A 187 -1.74 -14.52 -0.55
CA ALA A 187 -2.79 -15.33 0.05
C ALA A 187 -3.51 -14.51 1.13
N LEU A 188 -4.85 -14.45 1.04
CA LEU A 188 -5.67 -13.69 1.99
C LEU A 188 -5.49 -14.22 3.43
N GLU A 189 -5.30 -13.29 4.38
CA GLU A 189 -5.30 -13.54 5.83
C GLU A 189 -6.50 -12.81 6.49
N GLY A 190 -6.26 -11.78 7.31
CA GLY A 190 -7.28 -10.93 7.92
C GLY A 190 -7.91 -9.91 6.96
N GLY A 191 -8.80 -9.09 7.51
CA GLY A 191 -9.64 -8.14 6.76
C GLY A 191 -11.11 -8.49 6.89
N TYR A 192 -11.86 -7.64 7.58
CA TYR A 192 -13.20 -7.94 8.07
C TYR A 192 -14.23 -6.89 7.65
N GLU A 193 -13.78 -5.68 7.31
CA GLU A 193 -14.63 -4.66 6.71
C GLU A 193 -14.77 -4.95 5.21
N LEU A 194 -15.97 -5.38 4.79
CA LEU A 194 -16.19 -5.97 3.47
C LEU A 194 -15.87 -5.01 2.32
N THR A 195 -16.24 -3.74 2.44
CA THR A 195 -16.01 -2.76 1.37
C THR A 195 -14.52 -2.55 1.13
N SER A 196 -13.75 -2.29 2.19
CA SER A 196 -12.31 -2.06 2.06
C SER A 196 -11.55 -3.34 1.68
N LEU A 197 -11.99 -4.50 2.17
CA LEU A 197 -11.46 -5.80 1.76
C LEU A 197 -11.62 -6.01 0.25
N CYS A 198 -12.84 -5.85 -0.28
CA CYS A 198 -13.11 -6.02 -1.71
C CYS A 198 -12.27 -5.06 -2.57
N GLN A 199 -12.20 -3.79 -2.18
CA GLN A 199 -11.40 -2.79 -2.90
C GLN A 199 -9.90 -3.11 -2.85
N SER A 200 -9.38 -3.58 -1.71
CA SER A 200 -7.96 -3.90 -1.57
C SER A 200 -7.56 -5.12 -2.38
N VAL A 201 -8.40 -6.17 -2.37
CA VAL A 201 -8.23 -7.34 -3.24
C VAL A 201 -8.27 -6.93 -4.72
N GLU A 202 -9.21 -6.08 -5.11
CA GLU A 202 -9.29 -5.54 -6.47
C GLU A 202 -8.00 -4.79 -6.85
N ALA A 203 -7.49 -3.92 -5.97
CA ALA A 203 -6.26 -3.15 -6.19
C ALA A 203 -5.04 -4.07 -6.38
N CYS A 204 -4.90 -5.10 -5.54
CA CYS A 204 -3.83 -6.09 -5.64
C CYS A 204 -3.90 -6.89 -6.96
N VAL A 205 -5.08 -7.43 -7.29
CA VAL A 205 -5.26 -8.22 -8.53
C VAL A 205 -5.01 -7.35 -9.76
N ARG A 206 -5.47 -6.09 -9.75
CA ARG A 206 -5.20 -5.12 -10.80
C ARG A 206 -3.69 -4.89 -10.98
N ALA A 207 -2.94 -4.71 -9.90
CA ALA A 207 -1.49 -4.56 -9.94
C ALA A 207 -0.77 -5.82 -10.50
N LEU A 208 -1.21 -7.02 -10.11
CA LEU A 208 -0.66 -8.28 -10.64
C LEU A 208 -0.88 -8.42 -12.15
N LEU A 209 -2.09 -8.09 -12.63
CA LEU A 209 -2.42 -8.13 -14.05
C LEU A 209 -1.65 -7.09 -14.87
N LEU A 210 -1.35 -5.93 -14.28
CA LEU A 210 -0.51 -4.90 -14.91
C LEU A 210 0.93 -5.35 -15.09
N ALA A 211 1.50 -6.05 -14.10
CA ALA A 211 2.85 -6.58 -14.21
C ALA A 211 2.95 -7.75 -15.20
N SER A 212 1.87 -8.52 -15.35
CA SER A 212 1.82 -9.69 -16.24
C SER A 212 1.55 -9.35 -17.71
N SER A 213 1.08 -8.14 -18.02
CA SER A 213 0.81 -7.76 -19.41
C SER A 213 2.10 -7.52 -20.16
N GLU A 214 2.57 -8.54 -20.89
CA GLU A 214 3.57 -8.36 -21.94
C GLU A 214 3.03 -7.29 -22.91
N THR A 215 3.74 -6.18 -23.04
CA THR A 215 3.56 -5.19 -24.11
C THR A 215 2.19 -4.48 -24.20
N GLY A 216 2.11 -3.26 -23.65
CA GLY A 216 1.42 -2.10 -24.25
C GLY A 216 -0.10 -2.14 -24.45
N THR A 217 -0.81 -3.23 -24.13
CA THR A 217 -2.25 -3.38 -24.40
C THR A 217 -3.12 -3.24 -23.15
N CYS A 218 -2.54 -3.29 -21.95
CA CYS A 218 -3.29 -3.11 -20.72
C CYS A 218 -3.54 -1.62 -20.45
N LYS A 219 -4.73 -1.13 -20.78
CA LYS A 219 -5.19 0.23 -20.43
C LYS A 219 -5.53 0.40 -18.94
N ARG A 220 -5.39 -0.66 -18.13
CA ARG A 220 -5.64 -0.57 -16.70
C ARG A 220 -4.56 0.33 -16.09
N LYS A 221 -4.93 1.09 -15.07
CA LYS A 221 -4.02 1.91 -14.30
C LYS A 221 -4.19 1.52 -12.82
N LEU A 222 -3.23 1.83 -11.96
CA LEU A 222 -3.37 1.60 -10.53
C LEU A 222 -4.42 2.54 -9.94
N MET A 223 -5.13 2.07 -8.91
CA MET A 223 -5.95 2.96 -8.10
C MET A 223 -5.07 4.09 -7.57
N ARG A 224 -5.52 5.33 -7.75
CA ARG A 224 -4.76 6.53 -7.36
C ARG A 224 -4.68 6.63 -5.84
N LEU A 225 -3.50 7.01 -5.32
CA LEU A 225 -3.39 7.39 -3.91
C LEU A 225 -4.09 8.74 -3.68
N PRO A 226 -4.58 9.03 -2.46
CA PRO A 226 -5.09 10.37 -2.15
C PRO A 226 -4.01 11.43 -2.38
N ASP A 227 -4.33 12.53 -3.06
CA ASP A 227 -3.36 13.57 -3.46
C ASP A 227 -2.51 14.09 -2.29
N ILE A 228 -3.11 14.18 -1.09
CA ILE A 228 -2.44 14.60 0.13
C ILE A 228 -1.26 13.68 0.51
N GLU A 229 -1.37 12.37 0.27
CA GLU A 229 -0.34 11.37 0.61
C GLU A 229 0.94 11.56 -0.21
N HIS A 230 0.87 12.16 -1.41
CA HIS A 230 2.05 12.40 -2.25
C HIS A 230 3.01 13.43 -1.66
N SER A 231 2.49 14.37 -0.86
CA SER A 231 3.26 15.46 -0.24
C SER A 231 3.44 15.28 1.27
N ARG A 232 2.59 14.45 1.90
CA ARG A 232 2.67 14.16 3.33
C ARG A 232 3.97 13.44 3.67
N LEU A 233 4.55 13.80 4.81
CA LEU A 233 5.73 13.14 5.37
C LEU A 233 5.31 12.05 6.38
N PRO A 234 6.13 10.99 6.54
CA PRO A 234 5.85 9.97 7.54
C PRO A 234 5.82 10.57 8.94
N ILE A 235 4.89 10.12 9.78
CA ILE A 235 4.77 10.59 11.16
C ILE A 235 6.00 10.20 11.99
N GLN A 236 6.31 11.01 13.01
CA GLN A 236 7.53 10.85 13.82
C GLN A 236 7.65 9.46 14.46
N GLY A 237 6.57 8.92 15.04
CA GLY A 237 6.59 7.59 15.65
C GLY A 237 6.93 6.48 14.65
N ALA A 238 6.47 6.59 13.40
CA ALA A 238 6.82 5.66 12.34
C ALA A 238 8.30 5.80 11.95
N VAL A 239 8.81 7.04 11.82
CA VAL A 239 10.22 7.29 11.51
C VAL A 239 11.14 6.70 12.58
N GLU A 240 10.82 6.89 13.86
CA GLU A 240 11.57 6.34 14.99
C GLU A 240 11.56 4.81 14.99
N CYS A 241 10.39 4.21 14.72
CA CYS A 241 10.26 2.76 14.55
C CYS A 241 11.17 2.24 13.43
N LEU A 242 11.10 2.85 12.24
CA LEU A 242 11.92 2.43 11.09
C LEU A 242 13.41 2.60 11.34
N LEU A 243 13.84 3.68 12.01
CA LEU A 243 15.24 3.85 12.44
C LEU A 243 15.67 2.76 13.42
N LYS A 244 14.81 2.41 14.38
CA LYS A 244 15.08 1.33 15.34
C LYS A 244 15.29 0.01 14.61
N VAL A 245 14.42 -0.34 13.66
CA VAL A 245 14.55 -1.56 12.84
C VAL A 245 15.86 -1.54 12.05
N CYS A 246 16.17 -0.44 11.34
CA CYS A 246 17.42 -0.32 10.57
C CYS A 246 18.65 -0.51 11.46
N LYS A 247 18.68 0.14 12.61
CA LYS A 247 19.78 0.02 13.59
C LYS A 247 19.93 -1.41 14.11
N GLN A 248 18.82 -2.06 14.43
CA GLN A 248 18.81 -3.40 14.99
C GLN A 248 19.32 -4.44 13.97
N HIS A 249 18.99 -4.23 12.69
CA HIS A 249 19.35 -5.15 11.60
C HIS A 249 20.62 -4.77 10.83
N SER A 250 21.29 -3.66 11.14
CA SER A 250 22.42 -3.15 10.34
C SER A 250 23.64 -4.08 10.31
N GLN A 251 23.80 -4.93 11.33
CA GLN A 251 24.86 -5.95 11.37
C GLN A 251 24.57 -7.15 10.46
N HIS A 252 23.31 -7.34 10.08
CA HIS A 252 22.83 -8.47 9.28
C HIS A 252 22.58 -8.08 7.81
N TRP A 253 22.25 -6.81 7.56
CA TRP A 253 21.89 -6.28 6.24
C TRP A 253 22.64 -4.99 5.93
N ARG A 254 23.50 -5.03 4.91
CA ARG A 254 24.33 -3.88 4.52
C ARG A 254 23.48 -2.70 4.05
N CYS A 255 22.37 -2.99 3.36
CA CYS A 255 21.44 -1.98 2.89
C CYS A 255 20.83 -1.16 4.03
N LEU A 256 20.61 -1.77 5.19
CA LEU A 256 20.04 -1.11 6.37
C LEU A 256 21.08 -0.32 7.16
N ASP A 257 22.36 -0.71 7.08
CA ASP A 257 23.45 0.07 7.65
C ASP A 257 23.58 1.46 7.02
N ASN A 258 23.10 1.64 5.78
CA ASN A 258 23.13 2.94 5.10
C ASN A 258 22.15 3.97 5.70
N ILE A 259 21.15 3.55 6.47
CA ILE A 259 20.16 4.44 7.09
C ILE A 259 20.62 4.75 8.52
N LYS A 260 21.26 5.91 8.69
CA LYS A 260 21.84 6.36 9.97
C LYS A 260 20.99 7.38 10.71
N ASN A 261 20.12 8.12 10.00
CA ASN A 261 19.36 9.22 10.61
C ASN A 261 18.00 9.45 9.93
N ALA A 262 17.15 10.21 10.62
CA ALA A 262 15.77 10.48 10.21
C ALA A 262 15.64 11.16 8.84
N ALA A 263 16.60 12.00 8.43
CA ALA A 263 16.55 12.71 7.15
C ALA A 263 16.58 11.76 5.93
N GLN A 264 17.10 10.54 6.10
CA GLN A 264 17.09 9.52 5.04
C GLN A 264 15.74 8.80 4.92
N ILE A 265 14.93 8.82 6.00
CA ILE A 265 13.59 8.24 6.06
C ILE A 265 12.52 9.28 5.72
N ILE A 266 12.67 10.52 6.15
CA ILE A 266 11.67 11.57 5.93
C ILE A 266 11.77 12.07 4.48
N LYS A 267 10.97 11.47 3.61
CA LYS A 267 10.79 11.90 2.21
C LYS A 267 9.34 11.74 1.80
N PRO A 268 8.74 12.70 1.08
CA PRO A 268 7.40 12.58 0.52
C PRO A 268 7.38 11.51 -0.58
N LEU A 269 6.21 10.92 -0.84
CA LEU A 269 6.09 9.87 -1.88
C LEU A 269 6.40 10.40 -3.27
N SER A 270 6.05 11.66 -3.56
CA SER A 270 6.30 12.31 -4.86
C SER A 270 7.78 12.38 -5.26
N GLU A 271 8.73 12.28 -4.31
CA GLU A 271 10.16 12.29 -4.60
C GLU A 271 10.69 10.96 -5.16
N TRP A 272 9.98 9.84 -4.96
CA TRP A 272 10.53 8.52 -5.25
C TRP A 272 9.55 7.51 -5.84
N LEU A 273 8.25 7.66 -5.58
CA LEU A 273 7.22 6.79 -6.13
C LEU A 273 6.84 7.29 -7.52
N ASN A 274 7.04 6.45 -8.54
CA ASN A 274 6.67 6.78 -9.91
C ASN A 274 5.17 6.56 -10.12
N THR A 275 4.39 7.64 -10.15
CA THR A 275 2.92 7.63 -10.25
C THR A 275 2.39 7.68 -11.68
N ALA A 276 3.24 7.49 -12.69
CA ALA A 276 2.81 7.49 -14.10
C ALA A 276 1.73 6.44 -14.42
N ASP A 277 1.68 5.37 -13.63
CA ASP A 277 0.73 4.27 -13.78
C ASP A 277 -0.63 4.53 -13.08
N GLU A 278 -0.90 5.72 -12.52
CA GLU A 278 -2.16 6.01 -11.79
C GLU A 278 -3.36 6.37 -12.66
N GLU A 279 -4.55 5.94 -12.21
CA GLU A 279 -5.84 6.41 -12.74
C GLU A 279 -5.94 7.95 -12.65
N GLU A 280 -6.47 8.55 -13.72
CA GLU A 280 -6.73 9.99 -13.76
C GLU A 280 -8.02 10.31 -12.98
N ASN A 281 -8.06 11.45 -12.29
CA ASN A 281 -9.26 11.90 -11.58
C ASN A 281 -10.42 12.15 -12.57
N GLU A 282 -11.40 11.25 -12.61
CA GLU A 282 -12.61 11.45 -13.43
C GLU A 282 -13.48 12.62 -12.92
N GLU A 283 -13.45 12.91 -11.61
CA GLU A 283 -14.28 13.97 -11.00
C GLU A 283 -13.84 15.39 -11.39
N GLU A 284 -12.53 15.65 -11.47
CA GLU A 284 -12.01 16.97 -11.82
C GLU A 284 -12.16 17.22 -13.33
N GLY A 285 -11.97 16.19 -14.16
CA GLY A 285 -12.23 16.23 -15.59
C GLY A 285 -13.70 16.50 -15.91
N SER A 286 -14.64 15.97 -15.12
CA SER A 286 -16.08 16.26 -15.26
C SER A 286 -16.41 17.69 -14.81
N LEU A 287 -15.91 18.15 -13.66
CA LEU A 287 -16.20 19.48 -13.14
C LEU A 287 -15.62 20.59 -14.03
N VAL A 288 -14.38 20.44 -14.50
CA VAL A 288 -13.73 21.38 -15.42
C VAL A 288 -14.43 21.35 -16.77
N ARG A 289 -14.76 20.18 -17.33
CA ARG A 289 -15.48 20.06 -18.61
C ARG A 289 -16.91 20.59 -18.50
N ASN A 290 -17.59 20.42 -17.36
CA ASN A 290 -18.91 20.98 -17.10
C ASN A 290 -18.86 22.50 -16.89
N THR A 291 -17.83 23.02 -16.24
CA THR A 291 -17.61 24.47 -16.05
C THR A 291 -17.24 25.13 -17.38
N LEU A 292 -16.37 24.51 -18.16
CA LEU A 292 -15.98 24.97 -19.49
C LEU A 292 -17.17 24.92 -20.46
N ASN A 293 -17.96 23.84 -20.45
CA ASN A 293 -19.18 23.74 -21.26
C ASN A 293 -20.25 24.75 -20.84
N ARG A 294 -20.36 25.09 -19.54
CA ARG A 294 -21.23 26.17 -19.06
C ARG A 294 -20.74 27.54 -19.53
N SER A 295 -19.44 27.81 -19.48
CA SER A 295 -18.85 29.05 -19.99
C SER A 295 -18.99 29.18 -21.50
N ILE A 296 -18.75 28.10 -22.28
CA ILE A 296 -18.94 28.09 -23.74
C ILE A 296 -20.42 28.28 -24.14
N LYS A 297 -21.37 27.69 -23.39
CA LYS A 297 -22.81 27.94 -23.61
C LYS A 297 -23.21 29.37 -23.24
N LYS A 298 -22.58 29.97 -22.24
CA LYS A 298 -22.85 31.36 -21.83
C LYS A 298 -22.29 32.36 -22.85
N GLN A 299 -21.12 32.07 -23.41
CA GLN A 299 -20.53 32.87 -24.50
C GLN A 299 -21.38 32.80 -25.78
N ARG A 300 -21.77 31.59 -26.20
CA ARG A 300 -22.63 31.41 -27.39
C ARG A 300 -24.00 32.06 -27.27
N LYS A 301 -24.56 32.14 -26.06
CA LYS A 301 -25.86 32.80 -25.84
C LYS A 301 -25.76 34.34 -25.87
N VAL A 302 -24.60 34.90 -25.52
CA VAL A 302 -24.33 36.34 -25.67
C VAL A 302 -24.08 36.69 -27.15
N ASP A 303 -23.39 35.81 -27.89
CA ASP A 303 -23.12 36.03 -29.32
C ASP A 303 -24.37 35.83 -30.22
N GLU A 304 -25.35 35.00 -29.80
CA GLU A 304 -26.62 34.83 -30.54
C GLU A 304 -27.59 36.00 -30.31
N ASP A 305 -27.63 36.59 -29.10
CA ASP A 305 -28.53 37.71 -28.78
C ASP A 305 -28.05 39.06 -29.35
N ASP A 306 -26.76 39.23 -29.66
CA ASP A 306 -26.21 40.45 -30.31
C ASP A 306 -26.30 40.45 -31.86
N SER A 307 -26.71 39.34 -32.47
CA SER A 307 -26.78 39.21 -33.95
C SER A 307 -28.14 39.58 -34.57
N CYS A 308 -29.13 39.93 -33.76
CA CYS A 308 -30.44 40.37 -34.22
C CYS A 308 -30.83 41.66 -33.51
N MET A 309 -30.37 42.81 -34.03
CA MET A 309 -31.07 44.11 -34.05
C MET A 309 -30.15 45.19 -34.65
N SER A 310 -30.30 45.41 -35.96
CA SER A 310 -30.00 46.65 -36.67
C SER A 310 -31.29 46.96 -37.46
N VAL A 311 -31.86 48.16 -37.59
CA VAL A 311 -31.57 49.57 -37.23
C VAL A 311 -32.97 50.20 -37.13
N ASP A 312 -33.22 51.16 -36.22
CA ASP A 312 -34.01 52.33 -36.60
C ASP A 312 -33.69 53.54 -35.72
N GLU A 313 -33.49 54.66 -36.38
CA GLU A 313 -33.01 55.93 -35.84
C GLU A 313 -34.12 56.76 -35.17
N THR A 314 -33.67 57.66 -34.28
CA THR A 314 -34.30 58.90 -33.81
C THR A 314 -35.37 58.90 -32.69
N LYS A 315 -35.09 59.78 -31.71
CA LYS A 315 -35.95 60.39 -30.67
C LYS A 315 -36.25 59.56 -29.42
N PHE A 316 -35.57 59.84 -28.31
CA PHE A 316 -36.11 60.75 -27.29
C PHE A 316 -35.05 61.09 -26.23
N CYS A 317 -35.11 62.33 -25.77
CA CYS A 317 -34.23 62.95 -24.80
C CYS A 317 -34.82 62.80 -23.38
N GLN A 318 -33.93 62.79 -22.38
CA GLN A 318 -34.09 63.31 -21.01
C GLN A 318 -34.79 62.47 -19.92
N HIS A 319 -34.27 62.72 -18.70
CA HIS A 319 -34.68 62.31 -17.34
C HIS A 319 -34.20 60.93 -16.87
N ASN A 320 -33.57 60.76 -15.71
CA ASN A 320 -33.14 61.69 -14.66
C ASN A 320 -32.11 60.95 -13.79
N ASP A 321 -30.96 61.59 -13.55
CA ASP A 321 -30.17 61.36 -12.35
C ASP A 321 -30.96 61.83 -11.12
N ARG A 322 -31.07 60.97 -10.10
CA ARG A 322 -31.22 61.25 -8.64
C ARG A 322 -32.03 60.14 -7.98
N GLU A 323 -31.38 59.30 -7.18
CA GLU A 323 -31.60 59.26 -5.72
C GLU A 323 -30.75 58.14 -5.10
N VAL A 324 -29.56 58.58 -4.67
CA VAL A 324 -28.86 58.03 -3.52
C VAL A 324 -29.60 58.53 -2.27
N ALA A 325 -29.72 57.66 -1.26
CA ALA A 325 -30.23 57.89 0.10
C ALA A 325 -31.69 57.49 0.36
N ALA A 326 -31.89 56.26 0.86
CA ALA A 326 -32.73 55.97 2.03
C ALA A 326 -32.90 54.45 2.20
N THR A 327 -32.07 53.81 3.03
CA THR A 327 -32.51 52.70 3.90
C THR A 327 -31.39 52.31 4.88
N THR A 328 -31.12 53.22 5.81
CA THR A 328 -30.54 52.93 7.13
C THR A 328 -31.59 53.33 8.16
N ASP A 329 -32.43 52.38 8.60
CA ASP A 329 -32.83 52.28 10.01
C ASP A 329 -33.70 51.04 10.24
N ARG A 330 -33.16 50.06 10.98
CA ARG A 330 -33.95 49.17 11.85
C ARG A 330 -33.02 48.63 12.93
N MET A 331 -33.00 49.39 14.03
CA MET A 331 -32.55 49.05 15.39
C MET A 331 -32.58 47.54 15.69
N ALA A 332 -31.49 46.94 16.16
CA ALA A 332 -30.90 47.07 17.51
C ALA A 332 -31.84 46.58 18.62
N GLY A 333 -31.55 45.40 19.17
CA GLY A 333 -32.07 44.97 20.46
C GLY A 333 -32.32 43.47 20.61
N LEU A 334 -31.29 42.67 20.88
CA LEU A 334 -31.48 41.50 21.73
C LEU A 334 -30.20 41.19 22.53
N LYS A 335 -30.37 41.25 23.84
CA LYS A 335 -29.35 41.15 24.88
C LYS A 335 -28.94 39.70 25.14
N VAL A 336 -27.64 39.58 25.39
CA VAL A 336 -26.93 38.48 26.07
C VAL A 336 -27.59 38.16 27.41
N THR A 337 -27.78 36.87 27.70
CA THR A 337 -28.03 36.36 29.06
C THR A 337 -26.87 35.46 29.47
N ASN A 338 -26.19 35.86 30.55
CA ASN A 338 -25.21 35.07 31.28
C ASN A 338 -25.95 34.07 32.20
N ALA A 339 -25.59 32.80 32.14
CA ALA A 339 -25.93 31.83 33.18
C ALA A 339 -24.66 31.43 33.93
N LYS A 340 -24.73 31.58 35.26
CA LYS A 340 -23.67 31.36 36.24
C LYS A 340 -23.39 29.87 36.43
N THR A 341 -22.11 29.60 36.66
CA THR A 341 -21.57 28.43 37.35
C THR A 341 -22.04 28.38 38.80
N GLU A 342 -22.62 27.25 39.22
CA GLU A 342 -22.67 26.84 40.63
C GLU A 342 -22.15 25.41 40.76
N THR A 343 -21.16 25.28 41.62
CA THR A 343 -20.63 24.07 42.23
C THR A 343 -21.54 23.61 43.37
N CYS A 344 -21.90 22.32 43.39
CA CYS A 344 -21.90 21.47 44.58
C CYS A 344 -21.79 20.01 44.15
#